data_AF-A0A8H5ERK1-F1
#
_entry.id   AF-A0A8H5ERK1-F1
#
_cell.length_a   1.000
_cell.length_b   1.000
_cell.length_c   1.000
_cell.angle_alpha   90.00
_cell.angle_beta   90.00
_cell.angle_gamma   90.00
#
_symmetry.space_group_name_H-M   'P 1'
#
loop_
_entity.id
_entity.type
_entity.pdbx_description
1 polymer ?
#
loop_
_entity_poly.entity_id
_entity_poly.type
_entity_poly.pdbx_seq_one_letter_code
_entity_poly.pdbx_strand_id
1 'polypeptide(L)'
;MPMKLTKHSDASILAAIALTLLQVTSTGAVNLEQCLERVKNGEFGTGRIGGTDNQGNILEDVRNATGVTYKLCVDACGAGQEPFHWSVFSQQFSSWLLPWLALVSQLPFGPKDKLDNLESVLLTVGSPMLASYSLALTVLNGRWVTRRLSSHNYPNIRNAIRVLSSLQQSPLRVTDEGSLLTSLVVLPQNDEWWRELIEWLEYPHTWSISAVTSIAWVVIAYIFTVVDSFMDNLTTTINANGQGVGSLWLWLLPLVLGWLQISPKCDEVRLKSAIDRANNLAYVATNTHPVPARQVTEQRAIFLALTEDDPLRRDERNTAPIFNYARFLPWMAGVEAVSEVFRAASDRYQHHESVDPNIAWVEVDRSQKPHERNRVGSITQVGQYCDTDKEFARRRSRWGPNVFSRIAVASLLAFTLQWGTVGAAFIVVYHTPTTGLGCRSASYLLFGVLSTVVWMLLLTSSVLSHYASAEPRTYKGHSLNSWSTAVARRISIALRRLGKVVAVFNAFWIVVTCFFQFSNFFDRCYCNSSVFGRRNLAYNVIEPLLSDVSEMRAAWIGGVCLAGGTAIIFIGFVNMYIDPPLPKERS
;
A
#
# COMPACT_ATOMS: atom_id res chain seq x y z
N MET A 1 14.12 34.65 -10.57
CA MET A 1 12.88 34.11 -11.16
C MET A 1 12.92 32.59 -11.10
N PRO A 2 12.15 31.93 -10.23
CA PRO A 2 12.07 30.47 -10.23
C PRO A 2 11.14 30.02 -11.36
N MET A 3 11.69 29.24 -12.28
CA MET A 3 11.00 28.59 -13.38
C MET A 3 9.96 27.63 -12.81
N LYS A 4 8.68 28.01 -12.88
CA LYS A 4 7.54 27.11 -12.67
C LYS A 4 7.56 26.07 -13.79
N LEU A 5 8.18 24.91 -13.56
CA LEU A 5 7.90 23.73 -14.38
C LEU A 5 6.42 23.40 -14.19
N THR A 6 5.64 23.65 -15.23
CA THR A 6 4.20 23.41 -15.27
C THR A 6 3.93 21.91 -15.24
N LYS A 7 3.20 21.49 -14.20
CA LYS A 7 2.71 20.12 -13.89
C LYS A 7 1.96 19.43 -15.05
N HIS A 8 1.67 20.14 -16.15
CA HIS A 8 1.00 19.63 -17.35
C HIS A 8 1.92 18.86 -18.32
N SER A 9 3.23 19.11 -18.29
CA SER A 9 4.19 18.47 -19.22
C SER A 9 4.27 16.95 -19.04
N ASP A 10 4.29 16.49 -17.80
CA ASP A 10 4.66 15.10 -17.50
C ASP A 10 3.54 14.10 -17.81
N ALA A 11 2.28 14.49 -17.62
CA ALA A 11 1.12 13.65 -17.93
C ALA A 11 0.90 13.50 -19.45
N SER A 12 1.14 14.56 -20.22
CA SER A 12 1.03 14.55 -21.68
C SER A 12 2.13 13.72 -22.34
N ILE A 13 3.35 13.75 -21.80
CA ILE A 13 4.47 12.92 -22.27
C ILE A 13 4.21 11.43 -21.98
N LEU A 14 3.69 11.09 -20.79
CA LEU A 14 3.35 9.70 -20.43
C LEU A 14 2.19 9.15 -21.27
N ALA A 15 1.16 9.95 -21.51
CA ALA A 15 0.06 9.58 -22.40
C ALA A 15 0.53 9.41 -23.85
N ALA A 16 1.42 10.29 -24.33
CA ALA A 16 2.02 10.17 -25.65
C ALA A 16 2.88 8.90 -25.77
N ILE A 17 3.67 8.55 -24.76
CA ILE A 17 4.47 7.31 -24.73
C ILE A 17 3.57 6.07 -24.78
N ALA A 18 2.48 6.05 -23.98
CA ALA A 18 1.50 4.96 -23.98
C ALA A 18 0.78 4.82 -25.33
N LEU A 19 0.42 5.93 -25.98
CA LEU A 19 -0.17 5.94 -27.33
C LEU A 19 0.82 5.55 -28.42
N THR A 20 2.10 5.91 -28.30
CA THR A 20 3.14 5.47 -29.24
C THR A 20 3.50 3.99 -29.09
N LEU A 21 3.40 3.41 -27.88
CA LEU A 21 3.58 1.96 -27.67
C LEU A 21 2.42 1.14 -28.25
N LEU A 22 1.23 1.72 -28.38
CA LEU A 22 0.07 1.12 -29.05
C LEU A 22 0.14 1.18 -30.58
N GLN A 23 1.05 1.99 -31.15
CA GLN A 23 1.21 2.17 -32.61
C GLN A 23 2.23 1.21 -33.24
N VAL A 24 2.55 0.06 -32.63
CA VAL A 24 3.36 -0.96 -33.32
C VAL A 24 2.51 -1.57 -34.44
N THR A 25 2.68 -0.99 -35.62
CA THR A 25 2.10 -1.38 -36.90
C THR A 25 2.46 -2.82 -37.23
N SER A 26 1.42 -3.60 -37.49
CA SER A 26 1.43 -4.99 -37.93
C SER A 26 1.88 -5.14 -39.39
N THR A 27 3.17 -4.95 -39.66
CA THR A 27 3.76 -5.35 -40.94
C THR A 27 4.56 -6.63 -40.72
N GLY A 28 3.95 -7.79 -41.02
CA GLY A 28 4.59 -9.11 -40.95
C GLY A 28 4.04 -10.05 -39.89
N ALA A 29 2.72 -10.22 -39.81
CA ALA A 29 2.12 -11.27 -38.97
C ALA A 29 2.47 -12.66 -39.54
N VAL A 30 2.81 -13.61 -38.66
CA VAL A 30 3.24 -14.96 -39.03
C VAL A 30 2.35 -15.98 -38.32
N ASN A 31 1.84 -16.97 -39.05
CA ASN A 31 1.22 -18.13 -38.42
C ASN A 31 2.34 -19.08 -37.95
N LEU A 32 2.70 -19.01 -36.66
CA LEU A 32 3.82 -19.78 -36.12
C LEU A 32 3.54 -21.27 -36.14
N GLU A 33 2.33 -21.70 -35.76
CA GLU A 33 1.93 -23.10 -35.78
C GLU A 33 2.13 -23.72 -37.18
N GLN A 34 1.55 -23.11 -38.21
CA GLN A 34 1.69 -23.58 -39.59
C GLN A 34 3.15 -23.53 -40.08
N CYS A 35 3.91 -22.51 -39.68
CA CYS A 35 5.32 -22.43 -40.06
C CYS A 35 6.16 -23.54 -39.39
N LEU A 36 5.96 -23.77 -38.10
CA LEU A 36 6.68 -24.78 -37.33
C LEU A 36 6.35 -26.19 -37.81
N GLU A 37 5.11 -26.45 -38.23
CA GLU A 37 4.75 -27.70 -38.92
C GLU A 37 5.50 -27.88 -40.24
N ARG A 38 5.63 -26.83 -41.05
CA ARG A 38 6.43 -26.86 -42.29
C ARG A 38 7.91 -27.16 -42.03
N VAL A 39 8.47 -26.61 -40.96
CA VAL A 39 9.84 -26.93 -40.50
C VAL A 39 9.94 -28.41 -40.11
N LYS A 40 9.01 -28.93 -39.30
CA LYS A 40 8.95 -30.35 -38.92
C LYS A 40 8.81 -31.27 -40.13
N ASN A 41 8.08 -30.87 -41.15
CA ASN A 41 7.91 -31.62 -42.40
C ASN A 41 9.17 -31.61 -43.31
N GLY A 42 10.21 -30.85 -42.95
CA GLY A 42 11.50 -30.83 -43.65
C GLY A 42 11.56 -29.85 -44.83
N GLU A 43 10.65 -28.88 -44.90
CA GLU A 43 10.60 -27.92 -46.01
C GLU A 43 11.80 -26.94 -46.02
N PHE A 44 12.43 -26.76 -44.86
CA PHE A 44 13.61 -25.91 -44.68
C PHE A 44 14.92 -26.71 -44.61
N GLY A 45 14.87 -27.99 -45.02
CA GLY A 45 15.98 -28.93 -44.96
C GLY A 45 15.67 -30.14 -44.08
N THR A 46 16.42 -31.22 -44.28
CA THR A 46 16.35 -32.44 -43.45
C THR A 46 17.68 -32.65 -42.71
N GLY A 47 17.67 -33.50 -41.68
CA GLY A 47 18.86 -33.75 -40.88
C GLY A 47 19.07 -32.72 -39.76
N ARG A 48 20.33 -32.53 -39.34
CA ARG A 48 20.70 -31.75 -38.16
C ARG A 48 20.74 -30.23 -38.42
N ILE A 49 19.57 -29.66 -38.71
CA ILE A 49 19.41 -28.23 -39.03
C ILE A 49 18.92 -27.37 -37.85
N GLY A 50 18.81 -27.95 -36.65
CA GLY A 50 18.37 -27.25 -35.45
C GLY A 50 16.97 -27.61 -34.96
N GLY A 51 16.42 -28.76 -35.35
CA GLY A 51 15.31 -29.39 -34.64
C GLY A 51 15.75 -29.87 -33.25
N THR A 52 14.88 -29.76 -32.25
CA THR A 52 15.15 -30.13 -30.86
C THR A 52 14.07 -31.03 -30.28
N ASP A 53 14.37 -31.66 -29.14
CA ASP A 53 13.34 -32.16 -28.22
C ASP A 53 12.75 -31.02 -27.37
N ASN A 54 11.83 -31.34 -26.45
CA ASN A 54 11.19 -30.36 -25.55
C ASN A 54 12.08 -29.93 -24.38
N GLN A 55 13.33 -30.40 -24.33
CA GLN A 55 14.35 -30.00 -23.37
C GLN A 55 15.41 -29.09 -24.02
N GLY A 56 15.36 -28.96 -25.36
CA GLY A 56 16.27 -28.13 -26.16
C GLY A 56 17.49 -28.89 -26.68
N ASN A 57 17.52 -30.22 -26.58
CA ASN A 57 18.60 -31.03 -27.15
C ASN A 57 18.43 -31.13 -28.67
N ILE A 58 19.49 -30.86 -29.42
CA ILE A 58 19.47 -30.91 -30.88
C ILE A 58 19.36 -32.37 -31.35
N LEU A 59 18.42 -32.63 -32.26
CA LEU A 59 18.19 -33.93 -32.87
C LEU A 59 18.92 -34.05 -34.21
N GLU A 60 19.21 -35.30 -34.60
CA GLU A 60 19.86 -35.61 -35.88
C GLU A 60 18.95 -35.41 -37.09
N ASP A 61 17.63 -35.48 -36.91
CA ASP A 61 16.65 -35.18 -37.96
C ASP A 61 15.51 -34.31 -37.41
N VAL A 62 15.24 -33.20 -38.11
CA VAL A 62 14.17 -32.24 -37.80
C VAL A 62 12.77 -32.87 -37.85
N ARG A 63 12.59 -33.97 -38.60
CA ARG A 63 11.30 -34.66 -38.72
C ARG A 63 10.81 -35.28 -37.40
N ASN A 64 11.75 -35.62 -36.53
CA ASN A 64 11.46 -36.16 -35.20
C ASN A 64 11.39 -35.07 -34.12
N ALA A 65 11.48 -33.80 -34.52
CA ALA A 65 11.56 -32.68 -33.59
C ALA A 65 10.21 -32.36 -32.96
N THR A 66 10.23 -32.18 -31.64
CA THR A 66 9.12 -31.66 -30.85
C THR A 66 9.32 -30.19 -30.50
N GLY A 67 10.52 -29.64 -30.77
CA GLY A 67 10.87 -28.23 -30.72
C GLY A 67 11.85 -27.82 -31.82
N VAL A 68 12.18 -26.54 -31.91
CA VAL A 68 13.20 -26.00 -32.84
C VAL A 68 14.04 -24.94 -32.15
N THR A 69 15.33 -24.84 -32.49
CA THR A 69 16.18 -23.74 -31.97
C THR A 69 15.61 -22.37 -32.33
N TYR A 70 15.84 -21.36 -31.49
CA TYR A 70 15.43 -19.98 -31.74
C TYR A 70 15.93 -19.48 -33.10
N LYS A 71 17.19 -19.82 -33.45
CA LYS A 71 17.78 -19.46 -34.74
C LYS A 71 16.99 -20.04 -35.90
N LEU A 72 16.70 -21.36 -35.88
CA LEU A 72 15.91 -22.01 -36.93
C LEU A 72 14.48 -21.43 -37.01
N CYS A 73 13.86 -21.11 -35.87
CA CYS A 73 12.54 -20.48 -35.83
C CYS A 73 12.56 -19.12 -36.54
N VAL A 74 13.54 -18.26 -36.27
CA VAL A 74 13.64 -16.95 -36.93
C VAL A 74 14.02 -17.08 -38.41
N ASP A 75 14.92 -18.00 -38.76
CA ASP A 75 15.34 -18.20 -40.14
C ASP A 75 14.19 -18.74 -41.02
N ALA A 76 13.33 -19.61 -40.46
CA ALA A 76 12.19 -20.20 -41.18
C ALA A 76 10.91 -19.36 -41.12
N CYS A 77 10.57 -18.82 -39.94
CA CYS A 77 9.30 -18.15 -39.67
C CYS A 77 9.41 -16.64 -39.57
N GLY A 78 10.62 -16.09 -39.49
CA GLY A 78 10.85 -14.67 -39.27
C GLY A 78 10.71 -14.22 -37.82
N ALA A 79 10.95 -12.93 -37.58
CA ALA A 79 10.87 -12.31 -36.25
C ALA A 79 9.48 -11.72 -35.90
N GLY A 80 8.50 -11.95 -36.79
CA GLY A 80 7.13 -11.46 -36.64
C GLY A 80 6.39 -12.09 -35.45
N GLN A 81 5.26 -11.48 -35.09
CA GLN A 81 4.33 -12.01 -34.10
C GLN A 81 3.14 -12.68 -34.77
N GLU A 82 2.40 -13.48 -34.01
CA GLU A 82 1.12 -14.02 -34.47
C GLU A 82 0.09 -12.93 -34.78
N PRO A 83 -0.86 -13.20 -35.70
CA PRO A 83 -1.94 -12.27 -35.97
C PRO A 83 -2.79 -12.00 -34.73
N PHE A 84 -3.26 -10.76 -34.63
CA PHE A 84 -4.18 -10.36 -33.58
C PHE A 84 -5.55 -11.00 -33.80
N HIS A 85 -6.07 -11.69 -32.78
CA HIS A 85 -7.41 -12.26 -32.78
C HIS A 85 -8.31 -11.55 -31.77
N TRP A 86 -9.29 -10.78 -32.25
CA TRP A 86 -10.21 -10.03 -31.39
C TRP A 86 -11.01 -10.91 -30.43
N SER A 87 -11.46 -12.09 -30.89
CA SER A 87 -12.21 -13.04 -30.06
C SER A 87 -11.39 -13.50 -28.85
N VAL A 88 -10.14 -13.91 -29.08
CA VAL A 88 -9.20 -14.33 -28.03
C VAL A 88 -8.91 -13.18 -27.08
N PHE A 89 -8.57 -12.00 -27.62
CA PHE A 89 -8.30 -10.81 -26.81
C PHE A 89 -9.48 -10.46 -25.91
N SER A 90 -10.68 -10.35 -26.47
CA SER A 90 -11.88 -9.94 -25.74
C SER A 90 -12.23 -10.96 -24.65
N GLN A 91 -12.12 -12.25 -24.94
CA GLN A 91 -12.37 -13.32 -23.97
C GLN A 91 -11.36 -13.27 -22.82
N GLN A 92 -10.06 -13.24 -23.13
CA GLN A 92 -9.01 -13.25 -22.11
C GLN A 92 -9.03 -11.98 -21.25
N PHE A 93 -9.22 -10.81 -21.88
CA PHE A 93 -9.34 -9.53 -21.17
C PHE A 93 -10.53 -9.53 -20.21
N SER A 94 -11.70 -9.98 -20.68
CA SER A 94 -12.94 -9.98 -19.89
C SER A 94 -12.90 -10.96 -18.72
N SER A 95 -12.26 -12.12 -18.90
CA SER A 95 -12.18 -13.14 -17.85
C SER A 95 -11.06 -12.87 -16.84
N TRP A 96 -9.88 -12.43 -17.29
CA TRP A 96 -8.68 -12.42 -16.45
C TRP A 96 -8.24 -11.04 -15.96
N LEU A 97 -8.70 -9.95 -16.56
CA LEU A 97 -8.26 -8.58 -16.19
C LEU A 97 -9.41 -7.65 -15.79
N LEU A 98 -10.49 -7.62 -16.57
CA LEU A 98 -11.60 -6.68 -16.37
C LEU A 98 -12.19 -6.71 -14.94
N PRO A 99 -12.39 -7.88 -14.28
CA PRO A 99 -12.89 -7.91 -12.91
C PRO A 99 -11.97 -7.18 -11.92
N TRP A 100 -10.66 -7.27 -12.10
CA TRP A 100 -9.68 -6.60 -11.25
C TRP A 100 -9.66 -5.10 -11.48
N LEU A 101 -9.78 -4.64 -12.72
CA LEU A 101 -9.88 -3.21 -13.03
C LEU A 101 -11.13 -2.59 -12.39
N ALA A 102 -12.26 -3.32 -12.38
CA ALA A 102 -13.46 -2.89 -11.67
C ALA A 102 -13.25 -2.82 -10.15
N LEU A 103 -12.43 -3.72 -9.58
CA LEU A 103 -12.14 -3.71 -8.15
C LEU A 103 -11.18 -2.57 -7.75
N VAL A 104 -10.30 -2.10 -8.66
CA VAL A 104 -9.44 -0.93 -8.40
C VAL A 104 -10.29 0.31 -8.06
N SER A 105 -11.46 0.46 -8.67
CA SER A 105 -12.36 1.59 -8.38
C SER A 105 -12.99 1.54 -6.99
N GLN A 106 -12.88 0.40 -6.29
CA GLN A 106 -13.41 0.22 -4.93
C GLN A 106 -12.39 0.60 -3.84
N LEU A 107 -11.14 0.89 -4.21
CA LEU A 107 -10.14 1.36 -3.26
C LEU A 107 -10.49 2.77 -2.76
N PRO A 108 -10.24 3.06 -1.47
CA PRO A 108 -10.50 4.38 -0.92
C PRO A 108 -9.50 5.41 -1.46
N PHE A 109 -10.02 6.39 -2.20
CA PHE A 109 -9.26 7.55 -2.67
C PHE A 109 -9.80 8.81 -1.96
N GLY A 110 -8.95 9.47 -1.18
CA GLY A 110 -9.31 10.58 -0.29
C GLY A 110 -9.01 12.02 -0.74
N PRO A 111 -8.05 12.30 -1.66
CA PRO A 111 -7.71 13.69 -1.94
C PRO A 111 -8.80 14.45 -2.69
N LYS A 112 -8.92 15.73 -2.35
CA LYS A 112 -9.77 16.72 -3.03
C LYS A 112 -9.37 16.92 -4.50
N ASP A 113 -8.07 16.79 -4.80
CA ASP A 113 -7.52 17.04 -6.12
C ASP A 113 -7.53 15.78 -7.00
N LYS A 114 -8.08 15.90 -8.22
CA LYS A 114 -8.14 14.81 -9.22
C LYS A 114 -6.77 14.21 -9.53
N LEU A 115 -5.72 15.03 -9.52
CA LEU A 115 -4.34 14.57 -9.78
C LEU A 115 -3.79 13.70 -8.65
N ASP A 116 -4.11 14.05 -7.41
CA ASP A 116 -3.66 13.32 -6.23
C ASP A 116 -4.41 11.98 -6.10
N ASN A 117 -5.66 11.92 -6.59
CA ASN A 117 -6.41 10.67 -6.76
C ASN A 117 -5.75 9.77 -7.81
N LEU A 118 -5.43 10.30 -8.99
CA LEU A 118 -4.72 9.54 -10.04
C LEU A 118 -3.37 9.04 -9.53
N GLU A 119 -2.63 9.87 -8.80
CA GLU A 119 -1.37 9.48 -8.19
C GLU A 119 -1.54 8.31 -7.22
N SER A 120 -2.57 8.34 -6.37
CA SER A 120 -2.85 7.25 -5.43
C SER A 120 -3.21 5.92 -6.13
N VAL A 121 -3.92 5.98 -7.27
CA VAL A 121 -4.20 4.80 -8.12
C VAL A 121 -2.90 4.26 -8.70
N LEU A 122 -2.08 5.11 -9.32
CA LEU A 122 -0.82 4.71 -9.95
C LEU A 122 0.17 4.15 -8.92
N LEU A 123 0.24 4.72 -7.72
CA LEU A 123 1.05 4.17 -6.62
C LEU A 123 0.56 2.80 -6.16
N THR A 124 -0.76 2.60 -6.07
CA THR A 124 -1.35 1.34 -5.61
C THR A 124 -1.14 0.23 -6.64
N VAL A 125 -1.45 0.48 -7.92
CA VAL A 125 -1.25 -0.48 -9.01
C VAL A 125 0.24 -0.71 -9.28
N GLY A 126 1.05 0.35 -9.21
CA GLY A 126 2.50 0.29 -9.46
C GLY A 126 3.31 -0.32 -8.32
N SER A 127 2.78 -0.39 -7.11
CA SER A 127 3.41 -1.06 -5.98
C SER A 127 2.39 -1.68 -5.04
N PRO A 128 1.90 -2.89 -5.36
CA PRO A 128 1.05 -3.61 -4.42
C PRO A 128 1.77 -3.98 -3.12
N MET A 129 3.11 -4.03 -3.14
CA MET A 129 3.95 -4.11 -1.94
C MET A 129 3.70 -2.91 -1.00
N LEU A 130 3.77 -1.68 -1.51
CA LEU A 130 3.53 -0.46 -0.72
C LEU A 130 2.09 -0.40 -0.21
N ALA A 131 1.13 -0.81 -1.04
CA ALA A 131 -0.28 -0.80 -0.68
C ALA A 131 -0.59 -1.80 0.45
N SER A 132 -0.06 -3.03 0.33
CA SER A 132 -0.18 -4.08 1.35
C SER A 132 0.54 -3.69 2.65
N TYR A 133 1.72 -3.09 2.53
CA TYR A 133 2.46 -2.55 3.67
C TYR A 133 1.65 -1.48 4.40
N SER A 134 1.06 -0.54 3.67
CA SER A 134 0.29 0.57 4.25
C SER A 134 -0.96 0.08 4.99
N LEU A 135 -1.64 -0.93 4.44
CA LEU A 135 -2.78 -1.59 5.09
C LEU A 135 -2.35 -2.35 6.35
N ALA A 136 -1.34 -3.22 6.24
CA ALA A 136 -0.85 -4.00 7.39
C ALA A 136 -0.35 -3.10 8.52
N LEU A 137 0.38 -2.03 8.18
CA LEU A 137 0.84 -1.03 9.14
C LEU A 137 -0.33 -0.29 9.81
N THR A 138 -1.43 -0.05 9.09
CA THR A 138 -2.65 0.56 9.66
C THR A 138 -3.24 -0.32 10.76
N VAL A 139 -3.43 -1.60 10.47
CA VAL A 139 -3.94 -2.58 11.44
C VAL A 139 -3.04 -2.69 12.67
N LEU A 140 -1.71 -2.80 12.47
CA LEU A 140 -0.75 -2.89 13.57
C LEU A 140 -0.72 -1.62 14.43
N ASN A 141 -0.86 -0.45 13.80
CA ASN A 141 -0.89 0.83 14.49
C ASN A 141 -2.16 1.00 15.32
N GLY A 142 -3.33 0.61 14.80
CA GLY A 142 -4.59 0.55 15.56
C GLY A 142 -4.47 -0.31 16.82
N ARG A 143 -3.91 -1.52 16.69
CA ARG A 143 -3.67 -2.39 17.85
C ARG A 143 -2.68 -1.81 18.84
N TRP A 144 -1.63 -1.15 18.34
CA TRP A 144 -0.61 -0.54 19.18
C TRP A 144 -1.16 0.66 19.98
N VAL A 145 -1.91 1.57 19.36
CA VAL A 145 -2.46 2.75 20.05
C VAL A 145 -3.43 2.34 21.16
N THR A 146 -4.29 1.36 20.90
CA THR A 146 -5.20 0.82 21.92
C THR A 146 -4.43 0.24 23.10
N ARG A 147 -3.44 -0.63 22.86
CA ARG A 147 -2.60 -1.16 23.95
C ARG A 147 -1.85 -0.06 24.71
N ARG A 148 -1.37 0.95 23.99
CA ARG A 148 -0.57 2.05 24.56
C ARG A 148 -1.39 2.95 25.46
N LEU A 149 -2.62 3.31 25.08
CA LEU A 149 -3.47 4.17 25.91
C LEU A 149 -4.26 3.41 26.97
N SER A 150 -4.63 2.14 26.74
CA SER A 150 -5.32 1.30 27.73
C SER A 150 -4.50 1.01 28.99
N SER A 151 -3.19 1.27 28.99
CA SER A 151 -2.37 1.17 30.21
C SER A 151 -2.61 2.31 31.20
N HIS A 152 -3.28 3.39 30.76
CA HIS A 152 -3.56 4.55 31.59
C HIS A 152 -5.01 4.51 32.08
N ASN A 153 -5.29 5.22 33.16
CA ASN A 153 -6.57 5.20 33.83
C ASN A 153 -7.03 6.62 34.16
N TYR A 154 -7.68 7.27 33.20
CA TYR A 154 -8.15 8.65 33.26
C TYR A 154 -9.38 8.83 32.34
N PRO A 155 -10.25 9.86 32.54
CA PRO A 155 -11.36 10.15 31.63
C PRO A 155 -10.97 10.25 30.16
N ASN A 156 -11.92 10.00 29.25
CA ASN A 156 -11.77 10.10 27.79
C ASN A 156 -10.74 9.20 27.12
N ILE A 157 -10.04 8.29 27.81
CA ILE A 157 -9.08 7.37 27.18
C ILE A 157 -9.71 6.57 26.03
N ARG A 158 -10.93 6.07 26.21
CA ARG A 158 -11.68 5.37 25.16
C ARG A 158 -11.89 6.24 23.92
N ASN A 159 -12.29 7.50 24.12
CA ASN A 159 -12.50 8.48 23.06
C ASN A 159 -11.17 8.84 22.39
N ALA A 160 -10.10 9.05 23.16
CA ALA A 160 -8.77 9.33 22.64
C ALA A 160 -8.23 8.19 21.76
N ILE A 161 -8.42 6.92 22.17
CA ILE A 161 -8.06 5.76 21.34
C ILE A 161 -8.80 5.82 20.00
N ARG A 162 -10.12 6.05 20.02
CA ARG A 162 -10.95 6.13 18.81
C ARG A 162 -10.56 7.31 17.91
N VAL A 163 -10.31 8.50 18.48
CA VAL A 163 -9.89 9.70 17.74
C VAL A 163 -8.56 9.43 17.06
N LEU A 164 -7.55 8.98 17.82
CA LEU A 164 -6.20 8.77 17.30
C LEU A 164 -6.16 7.66 16.25
N SER A 165 -6.96 6.60 16.43
CA SER A 165 -7.08 5.52 15.43
C SER A 165 -7.75 6.02 14.15
N SER A 166 -8.83 6.80 14.27
CA SER A 166 -9.57 7.36 13.12
C SER A 166 -8.74 8.37 12.33
N LEU A 167 -7.90 9.14 13.02
CA LEU A 167 -7.05 10.17 12.43
C LEU A 167 -5.71 9.64 11.90
N GLN A 168 -5.48 8.32 11.92
CA GLN A 168 -4.24 7.73 11.41
C GLN A 168 -3.99 8.05 9.92
N GLN A 169 -5.04 8.20 9.12
CA GLN A 169 -4.93 8.54 7.70
C GLN A 169 -4.86 10.04 7.41
N SER A 170 -4.84 10.87 8.46
CA SER A 170 -4.79 12.33 8.35
C SER A 170 -3.40 12.88 8.76
N PRO A 171 -2.99 14.07 8.29
CA PRO A 171 -1.75 14.72 8.72
C PRO A 171 -1.87 15.31 10.14
N LEU A 172 -2.11 14.43 11.11
CA LEU A 172 -2.29 14.77 12.52
C LEU A 172 -1.05 15.45 13.09
N ARG A 173 -1.27 16.56 13.80
CA ARG A 173 -0.27 17.23 14.62
C ARG A 173 -0.81 17.50 16.01
N VAL A 174 0.11 17.48 16.96
CA VAL A 174 -0.15 17.72 18.37
C VAL A 174 0.83 18.76 18.87
N THR A 175 0.35 19.75 19.61
CA THR A 175 1.15 20.78 20.28
C THR A 175 0.65 20.99 21.70
N ASP A 176 1.57 21.26 22.63
CA ASP A 176 1.27 21.66 24.00
C ASP A 176 1.75 23.10 24.29
N GLU A 177 1.97 23.91 23.24
CA GLU A 177 2.25 25.34 23.40
C GLU A 177 1.15 26.00 24.24
N GLY A 178 1.54 26.72 25.30
CA GLY A 178 0.59 27.37 26.20
C GLY A 178 -0.33 26.42 26.98
N SER A 179 0.13 25.19 27.26
CA SER A 179 -0.66 24.18 28.00
C SER A 179 -1.96 23.78 27.28
N LEU A 180 -1.99 23.87 25.95
CA LEU A 180 -3.17 23.53 25.15
C LEU A 180 -3.54 22.04 25.25
N LEU A 181 -2.58 21.13 25.09
CA LEU A 181 -2.83 19.69 25.13
C LEU A 181 -3.12 19.22 26.56
N THR A 182 -2.36 19.71 27.52
CA THR A 182 -2.58 19.46 28.95
C THR A 182 -3.97 19.92 29.39
N SER A 183 -4.39 21.12 28.98
CA SER A 183 -5.76 21.60 29.22
C SER A 183 -6.81 20.72 28.54
N LEU A 184 -6.57 20.29 27.29
CA LEU A 184 -7.50 19.44 26.53
C LEU A 184 -7.77 18.09 27.21
N VAL A 185 -6.76 17.54 27.89
CA VAL A 185 -6.87 16.24 28.58
C VAL A 185 -7.42 16.39 30.00
N VAL A 186 -6.94 17.38 30.76
CA VAL A 186 -7.21 17.49 32.20
C VAL A 186 -8.57 18.14 32.47
N LEU A 187 -8.86 19.28 31.84
CA LEU A 187 -10.02 20.10 32.19
C LEU A 187 -11.36 19.38 31.91
N PRO A 188 -12.34 19.44 32.83
CA PRO A 188 -13.63 18.76 32.65
C PRO A 188 -14.45 19.34 31.49
N GLN A 189 -14.32 20.64 31.18
CA GLN A 189 -15.03 21.28 30.06
C GLN A 189 -14.69 20.65 28.70
N ASN A 190 -13.52 20.01 28.59
CA ASN A 190 -13.07 19.36 27.36
C ASN A 190 -13.59 17.93 27.21
N ASP A 191 -14.34 17.37 28.16
CA ASP A 191 -14.97 16.05 28.01
C ASP A 191 -15.95 16.03 26.82
N GLU A 192 -16.65 17.15 26.58
CA GLU A 192 -17.54 17.31 25.43
C GLU A 192 -16.78 17.38 24.10
N TRP A 193 -15.58 17.98 24.07
CA TRP A 193 -14.73 18.03 22.88
C TRP A 193 -14.41 16.63 22.35
N TRP A 194 -14.05 15.70 23.24
CA TRP A 194 -13.73 14.32 22.87
C TRP A 194 -14.93 13.57 22.32
N ARG A 195 -16.12 13.81 22.91
CA ARG A 195 -17.38 13.20 22.45
C ARG A 195 -17.78 13.74 21.07
N GLU A 196 -17.79 15.06 20.92
CA GLU A 196 -18.16 15.76 19.69
C GLU A 196 -17.27 15.31 18.52
N LEU A 197 -15.95 15.24 18.74
CA LEU A 197 -15.04 14.82 17.68
C LEU A 197 -15.31 13.38 17.23
N ILE A 198 -15.65 12.48 18.13
CA ILE A 198 -15.99 11.09 17.77
C ILE A 198 -17.28 11.02 16.99
N GLU A 199 -18.32 11.74 17.42
CA GLU A 199 -19.60 11.79 16.70
C GLU A 199 -19.41 12.25 15.25
N TRP A 200 -18.56 13.26 15.03
CA TRP A 200 -18.24 13.74 13.69
C TRP A 200 -17.19 12.92 12.95
N LEU A 201 -16.51 11.96 13.56
CA LEU A 201 -15.60 11.02 12.88
C LEU A 201 -16.29 9.68 12.56
N GLU A 202 -17.30 9.28 13.35
CA GLU A 202 -18.12 8.06 13.18
C GLU A 202 -19.16 8.23 12.05
N TYR A 203 -18.70 8.30 10.80
CA TYR A 203 -19.60 8.26 9.64
C TYR A 203 -20.14 6.84 9.35
N PRO A 204 -21.43 6.69 8.96
CA PRO A 204 -22.03 5.39 8.68
C PRO A 204 -21.44 4.70 7.43
N HIS A 205 -21.01 3.45 7.65
CA HIS A 205 -20.74 2.31 6.75
C HIS A 205 -20.11 2.59 5.36
N THR A 206 -18.85 2.15 5.18
CA THR A 206 -18.17 1.99 3.88
C THR A 206 -18.62 0.77 3.08
N TRP A 207 -19.36 -0.15 3.70
CA TRP A 207 -19.97 -1.28 3.02
C TRP A 207 -21.19 -0.80 2.23
N SER A 208 -20.94 -0.16 1.09
CA SER A 208 -21.98 0.05 0.10
C SER A 208 -22.40 -1.32 -0.46
N ILE A 209 -23.70 -1.52 -0.67
CA ILE A 209 -24.21 -2.75 -1.31
C ILE A 209 -23.47 -2.99 -2.64
N SER A 210 -23.15 -1.92 -3.38
CA SER A 210 -22.34 -1.97 -4.60
C SER A 210 -20.93 -2.52 -4.39
N ALA A 211 -20.22 -2.13 -3.32
CA ALA A 211 -18.89 -2.65 -3.06
C ALA A 211 -18.93 -4.16 -2.75
N VAL A 212 -19.92 -4.59 -1.96
CA VAL A 212 -20.12 -6.00 -1.61
C VAL A 212 -20.45 -6.83 -2.84
N THR A 213 -21.38 -6.38 -3.68
CA THR A 213 -21.76 -7.09 -4.89
C THR A 213 -20.61 -7.14 -5.89
N SER A 214 -19.83 -6.05 -6.05
CA SER A 214 -18.63 -6.05 -6.90
C SER A 214 -17.60 -7.08 -6.42
N ILE A 215 -17.31 -7.14 -5.12
CA ILE A 215 -16.38 -8.14 -4.56
C ILE A 215 -16.90 -9.56 -4.81
N ALA A 216 -18.18 -9.82 -4.52
CA ALA A 216 -18.78 -11.14 -4.72
C ALA A 216 -18.70 -11.57 -6.19
N TRP A 217 -19.00 -10.67 -7.13
CA TRP A 217 -18.89 -10.95 -8.56
C TRP A 217 -17.46 -11.22 -9.01
N VAL A 218 -16.47 -10.47 -8.52
CA VAL A 218 -15.05 -10.73 -8.83
C VAL A 218 -14.62 -12.11 -8.33
N VAL A 219 -15.04 -12.49 -7.11
CA VAL A 219 -14.73 -13.82 -6.54
C VAL A 219 -15.40 -14.93 -7.35
N ILE A 220 -16.69 -14.80 -7.67
CA ILE A 220 -17.42 -15.79 -8.48
C ILE A 220 -16.80 -15.93 -9.87
N ALA A 221 -16.53 -14.80 -10.54
CA ALA A 221 -15.91 -14.78 -11.86
C ALA A 221 -14.52 -15.43 -11.84
N TYR A 222 -13.71 -15.14 -10.82
CA TYR A 222 -12.40 -15.77 -10.66
C TYR A 222 -12.51 -17.28 -10.45
N ILE A 223 -13.40 -17.75 -9.56
CA ILE A 223 -13.61 -19.18 -9.31
C ILE A 223 -14.05 -19.89 -10.61
N PHE A 224 -15.03 -19.36 -11.32
CA PHE A 224 -15.47 -19.96 -12.58
C PHE A 224 -14.38 -19.96 -13.65
N THR A 225 -13.62 -18.87 -13.77
CA THR A 225 -12.51 -18.80 -14.74
C THR A 225 -11.42 -19.83 -14.42
N VAL A 226 -11.10 -20.02 -13.13
CA VAL A 226 -10.13 -21.03 -12.68
C VAL A 226 -10.66 -22.45 -12.90
N VAL A 227 -11.93 -22.71 -12.59
CA VAL A 227 -12.55 -24.04 -12.80
C VAL A 227 -12.61 -24.38 -14.29
N ASP A 228 -13.08 -23.45 -15.12
CA ASP A 228 -13.18 -23.60 -16.57
C ASP A 228 -11.82 -23.99 -17.18
N SER A 229 -10.78 -23.25 -16.81
CA SER A 229 -9.42 -23.54 -17.29
C SER A 229 -8.87 -24.90 -16.82
N PHE A 230 -9.40 -25.50 -15.74
CA PHE A 230 -9.00 -26.83 -15.26
C PHE A 230 -9.82 -27.96 -15.89
N MET A 231 -11.01 -27.64 -16.40
CA MET A 231 -11.93 -28.59 -17.03
C MET A 231 -11.72 -28.68 -18.55
N ASP A 232 -11.18 -27.63 -19.18
CA ASP A 232 -10.86 -27.66 -20.60
C ASP A 232 -9.64 -28.56 -20.90
N ASN A 233 -9.60 -29.17 -22.08
CA ASN A 233 -8.50 -30.03 -22.50
C ASN A 233 -7.26 -29.15 -22.77
N LEU A 234 -6.35 -29.08 -21.80
CA LEU A 234 -5.07 -28.34 -21.85
C LEU A 234 -4.19 -28.57 -23.10
N THR A 235 -4.51 -29.56 -23.93
CA THR A 235 -3.82 -29.84 -25.20
C THR A 235 -4.15 -28.85 -26.32
N THR A 236 -5.28 -28.15 -26.27
CA THR A 236 -5.72 -27.22 -27.35
C THR A 236 -5.34 -25.76 -27.09
N THR A 237 -4.94 -25.40 -25.87
CA THR A 237 -4.59 -24.03 -25.46
C THR A 237 -3.24 -24.00 -24.74
N ILE A 238 -2.17 -24.21 -25.52
CA ILE A 238 -0.76 -24.17 -25.06
C ILE A 238 -0.36 -22.78 -24.55
N ASN A 239 -1.15 -21.76 -24.89
CA ASN A 239 -0.93 -20.41 -24.45
C ASN A 239 -1.64 -20.13 -23.11
N ALA A 240 -0.88 -20.23 -22.01
CA ALA A 240 -1.24 -19.73 -20.68
C ALA A 240 -1.38 -18.18 -20.63
N ASN A 241 -2.00 -17.58 -21.65
CA ASN A 241 -2.10 -16.13 -21.84
C ASN A 241 -2.99 -15.49 -20.77
N GLY A 242 -3.93 -16.20 -20.17
CA GLY A 242 -4.80 -15.67 -19.11
C GLY A 242 -4.41 -16.03 -17.68
N GLN A 243 -4.00 -17.27 -17.45
CA GLN A 243 -3.92 -17.89 -16.12
C GLN A 243 -2.97 -17.16 -15.16
N GLY A 244 -1.79 -16.74 -15.65
CA GLY A 244 -0.84 -15.95 -14.86
C GLY A 244 -1.41 -14.60 -14.41
N VAL A 245 -2.23 -13.96 -15.24
CA VAL A 245 -2.83 -12.65 -14.93
C VAL A 245 -3.83 -12.76 -13.78
N GLY A 246 -4.63 -13.83 -13.71
CA GLY A 246 -5.54 -14.05 -12.59
C GLY A 246 -4.83 -14.10 -11.24
N SER A 247 -3.78 -14.92 -11.12
CA SER A 247 -2.97 -15.02 -9.91
C SER A 247 -2.25 -13.73 -9.58
N LEU A 248 -1.78 -13.01 -10.60
CA LEU A 248 -1.05 -11.75 -10.49
C LEU A 248 -1.88 -10.66 -9.82
N TRP A 249 -3.16 -10.52 -10.13
CA TRP A 249 -4.03 -9.44 -9.62
C TRP A 249 -4.76 -9.79 -8.33
N LEU A 250 -4.64 -11.03 -7.86
CA LEU A 250 -5.37 -11.52 -6.69
C LEU A 250 -5.04 -10.76 -5.39
N TRP A 251 -3.91 -10.05 -5.31
CA TRP A 251 -3.55 -9.18 -4.17
C TRP A 251 -4.55 -8.03 -3.95
N LEU A 252 -5.31 -7.66 -4.98
CA LEU A 252 -6.25 -6.55 -4.89
C LEU A 252 -7.44 -6.89 -3.98
N LEU A 253 -7.84 -8.16 -3.95
CA LEU A 253 -8.94 -8.64 -3.11
C LEU A 253 -8.70 -8.42 -1.60
N PRO A 254 -7.60 -8.90 -0.99
CA PRO A 254 -7.29 -8.62 0.42
C PRO A 254 -7.17 -7.13 0.72
N LEU A 255 -6.64 -6.33 -0.21
CA LEU A 255 -6.54 -4.89 -0.01
C LEU A 255 -7.90 -4.21 0.04
N VAL A 256 -8.76 -4.46 -0.93
CA VAL A 256 -10.10 -3.85 -0.98
C VAL A 256 -10.92 -4.28 0.22
N LEU A 257 -10.91 -5.58 0.55
CA LEU A 257 -11.58 -6.09 1.75
C LEU A 257 -11.06 -5.40 3.02
N GLY A 258 -9.74 -5.36 3.22
CA GLY A 258 -9.17 -4.77 4.42
C GLY A 258 -9.44 -3.27 4.54
N TRP A 259 -9.38 -2.52 3.43
CA TRP A 259 -9.72 -1.10 3.46
C TRP A 259 -11.21 -0.84 3.71
N LEU A 260 -12.10 -1.65 3.15
CA LEU A 260 -13.54 -1.53 3.43
C LEU A 260 -13.89 -1.83 4.88
N GLN A 261 -13.19 -2.80 5.49
CA GLN A 261 -13.34 -3.12 6.92
C GLN A 261 -12.79 -2.00 7.82
N ILE A 262 -11.61 -1.45 7.52
CA ILE A 262 -11.01 -0.36 8.31
C ILE A 262 -11.81 0.94 8.19
N SER A 263 -12.45 1.17 7.04
CA SER A 263 -13.21 2.39 6.78
C SER A 263 -12.37 3.67 7.00
N PRO A 264 -11.22 3.81 6.30
CA PRO A 264 -10.27 4.89 6.55
C PRO A 264 -10.93 6.26 6.34
N LYS A 265 -10.82 7.12 7.36
CA LYS A 265 -11.29 8.51 7.27
C LYS A 265 -10.30 9.28 6.40
N CYS A 266 -10.64 9.43 5.12
CA CYS A 266 -9.77 10.02 4.12
C CYS A 266 -10.39 11.22 3.37
N ASP A 267 -11.66 11.56 3.63
CA ASP A 267 -12.27 12.77 3.08
C ASP A 267 -11.72 14.01 3.80
N GLU A 268 -10.85 14.76 3.12
CA GLU A 268 -10.19 15.94 3.67
C GLU A 268 -11.16 17.01 4.17
N VAL A 269 -12.23 17.28 3.41
CA VAL A 269 -13.18 18.36 3.72
C VAL A 269 -13.97 18.01 4.98
N ARG A 270 -14.42 16.76 5.07
CA ARG A 270 -15.16 16.27 6.24
C ARG A 270 -14.27 16.20 7.48
N LEU A 271 -13.05 15.68 7.34
CA LEU A 271 -12.06 15.65 8.42
C LEU A 271 -11.76 17.05 8.96
N LYS A 272 -11.52 18.01 8.07
CA LYS A 272 -11.29 19.40 8.44
C LYS A 272 -12.51 19.97 9.19
N SER A 273 -13.71 19.78 8.65
CA SER A 273 -14.93 20.26 9.32
C SER A 273 -15.15 19.62 10.69
N ALA A 274 -14.83 18.33 10.87
CA ALA A 274 -14.98 17.64 12.14
C ALA A 274 -14.03 18.22 13.20
N ILE A 275 -12.76 18.42 12.84
CA ILE A 275 -11.76 18.99 13.75
C ILE A 275 -12.03 20.46 14.05
N ASP A 276 -12.41 21.27 13.06
CA ASP A 276 -12.72 22.69 13.27
C ASP A 276 -13.94 22.85 14.21
N ARG A 277 -14.96 22.00 14.08
CA ARG A 277 -16.13 21.98 14.97
C ARG A 277 -15.75 21.62 16.41
N ALA A 278 -15.03 20.52 16.60
CA ALA A 278 -14.58 20.12 17.92
C ALA A 278 -13.70 21.22 18.55
N ASN A 279 -12.74 21.76 17.80
CA ASN A 279 -11.84 22.82 18.27
C ASN A 279 -12.53 24.14 18.65
N ASN A 280 -13.79 24.37 18.26
CA ASN A 280 -14.59 25.49 18.77
C ASN A 280 -15.08 25.30 20.21
N LEU A 281 -15.15 24.05 20.68
CA LEU A 281 -15.54 23.68 22.04
C LEU A 281 -14.35 23.58 23.01
N ALA A 282 -13.11 23.69 22.53
CA ALA A 282 -11.93 23.51 23.36
C ALA A 282 -11.75 24.67 24.36
N TYR A 283 -11.42 24.32 25.60
CA TYR A 283 -11.07 25.23 26.69
C TYR A 283 -9.60 25.10 27.08
N VAL A 284 -9.00 26.21 27.49
CA VAL A 284 -7.62 26.30 28.00
C VAL A 284 -7.61 26.92 29.40
N ALA A 285 -6.72 26.44 30.26
CA ALA A 285 -6.54 27.01 31.59
C ALA A 285 -5.88 28.39 31.50
N THR A 286 -6.32 29.32 32.37
CA THR A 286 -5.70 30.64 32.54
C THR A 286 -5.38 30.86 34.01
N ASN A 287 -4.82 32.01 34.40
CA ASN A 287 -4.54 32.30 35.81
C ASN A 287 -5.80 32.41 36.68
N THR A 288 -6.97 32.66 36.07
CA THR A 288 -8.21 32.90 36.80
C THR A 288 -9.22 31.77 36.65
N HIS A 289 -9.57 31.41 35.42
CA HIS A 289 -10.57 30.38 35.13
C HIS A 289 -10.36 29.82 33.71
N PRO A 290 -10.81 28.59 33.42
CA PRO A 290 -10.80 28.06 32.06
C PRO A 290 -11.59 28.95 31.10
N VAL A 291 -11.00 29.29 29.95
CA VAL A 291 -11.66 30.08 28.90
C VAL A 291 -11.63 29.33 27.56
N PRO A 292 -12.54 29.62 26.62
CA PRO A 292 -12.48 29.04 25.28
C PRO A 292 -11.14 29.32 24.60
N ALA A 293 -10.47 28.28 24.08
CA ALA A 293 -9.13 28.37 23.49
C ALA A 293 -9.06 29.39 22.33
N ARG A 294 -10.15 29.54 21.57
CA ARG A 294 -10.28 30.51 20.47
C ARG A 294 -10.17 31.98 20.90
N GLN A 295 -10.34 32.29 22.18
CA GLN A 295 -10.18 33.65 22.71
C GLN A 295 -8.73 33.98 23.05
N VAL A 296 -7.87 32.97 23.17
CA VAL A 296 -6.48 33.10 23.64
C VAL A 296 -5.49 32.95 22.49
N THR A 297 -5.73 31.99 21.59
CA THR A 297 -4.81 31.66 20.50
C THR A 297 -5.56 31.10 19.31
N GLU A 298 -4.98 31.19 18.12
CA GLU A 298 -5.45 30.52 16.90
C GLU A 298 -4.97 29.06 16.81
N GLN A 299 -3.92 28.71 17.57
CA GLN A 299 -3.43 27.34 17.62
C GLN A 299 -4.37 26.41 18.38
N ARG A 300 -4.34 25.12 18.06
CA ARG A 300 -5.16 24.09 18.72
C ARG A 300 -4.27 22.92 19.11
N ALA A 301 -4.57 22.30 20.24
CA ALA A 301 -3.80 21.17 20.77
C ALA A 301 -3.66 20.02 19.76
N ILE A 302 -4.76 19.70 19.07
CA ILE A 302 -4.84 18.69 18.02
C ILE A 302 -5.36 19.34 16.75
N PHE A 303 -4.60 19.23 15.65
CA PHE A 303 -4.96 19.84 14.37
C PHE A 303 -4.44 19.03 13.17
N LEU A 304 -4.95 19.33 11.97
CA LEU A 304 -4.50 18.72 10.71
C LEU A 304 -3.63 19.69 9.92
N ALA A 305 -2.41 19.28 9.59
CA ALA A 305 -1.48 20.07 8.78
C ALA A 305 -1.74 19.93 7.27
N LEU A 306 -2.91 20.40 6.82
CA LEU A 306 -3.38 20.28 5.43
C LEU A 306 -2.75 21.30 4.46
N THR A 307 -2.22 22.42 4.95
CA THR A 307 -1.73 23.55 4.13
C THR A 307 -0.25 23.44 3.74
N GLU A 308 0.13 24.09 2.63
CA GLU A 308 1.44 23.96 1.97
C GLU A 308 2.54 24.89 2.52
N ASP A 309 3.46 24.33 3.33
CA ASP A 309 4.59 25.06 3.92
C ASP A 309 5.95 24.35 3.72
N ASP A 310 5.98 23.02 3.49
CA ASP A 310 7.23 22.26 3.37
C ASP A 310 7.18 21.14 2.29
N PRO A 311 8.01 21.21 1.22
CA PRO A 311 8.16 20.14 0.23
C PRO A 311 8.52 18.77 0.82
N LEU A 312 9.20 18.70 1.97
CA LEU A 312 9.57 17.45 2.62
C LEU A 312 8.34 16.64 3.05
N ARG A 313 7.25 17.31 3.45
CA ARG A 313 6.05 16.69 4.03
C ARG A 313 4.89 16.53 3.04
N ARG A 314 5.14 16.66 1.74
CA ARG A 314 4.10 16.64 0.69
C ARG A 314 3.16 15.43 0.79
N ASP A 315 3.71 14.24 0.95
CA ASP A 315 2.92 12.98 0.99
C ASP A 315 2.18 12.77 2.30
N GLU A 316 2.64 13.40 3.39
CA GLU A 316 1.97 13.32 4.68
C GLU A 316 0.56 13.92 4.62
N ARG A 317 0.34 14.90 3.74
CA ARG A 317 -0.93 15.62 3.59
C ARG A 317 -2.00 14.83 2.87
N ASN A 318 -1.61 13.96 1.95
CA ASN A 318 -2.56 13.28 1.09
C ASN A 318 -3.28 12.19 1.88
N THR A 319 -4.56 12.40 2.18
CA THR A 319 -5.36 11.53 3.05
C THR A 319 -5.63 10.13 2.49
N ALA A 320 -5.29 9.83 1.22
CA ALA A 320 -5.46 8.49 0.68
C ALA A 320 -4.61 7.46 1.46
N PRO A 321 -5.15 6.27 1.76
CA PRO A 321 -4.49 5.32 2.67
C PRO A 321 -3.15 4.78 2.19
N ILE A 322 -2.91 4.77 0.87
CA ILE A 322 -1.61 4.40 0.29
C ILE A 322 -0.46 5.27 0.80
N PHE A 323 -0.72 6.51 1.23
CA PHE A 323 0.27 7.43 1.77
C PHE A 323 0.55 7.26 3.28
N ASN A 324 -0.07 6.26 3.94
CA ASN A 324 0.18 5.98 5.36
C ASN A 324 1.68 5.74 5.66
N TYR A 325 2.44 5.24 4.67
CA TYR A 325 3.89 5.08 4.77
C TYR A 325 4.62 6.40 5.13
N ALA A 326 4.09 7.57 4.75
CA ALA A 326 4.66 8.87 5.07
C ALA A 326 4.19 9.40 6.42
N ARG A 327 2.94 9.08 6.83
CA ARG A 327 2.30 9.64 8.02
C ARG A 327 2.59 8.91 9.31
N PHE A 328 2.88 7.61 9.26
CA PHE A 328 2.86 6.80 10.49
C PHE A 328 3.85 7.30 11.56
N LEU A 329 5.01 7.84 11.19
CA LEU A 329 6.00 8.38 12.15
C LEU A 329 5.55 9.71 12.78
N PRO A 330 5.15 10.74 12.00
CA PRO A 330 4.43 11.90 12.51
C PRO A 330 3.26 11.58 13.45
N TRP A 331 2.37 10.69 13.01
CA TRP A 331 1.19 10.28 13.78
C TRP A 331 1.58 9.61 15.09
N MET A 332 2.57 8.71 15.05
CA MET A 332 3.16 8.06 16.21
C MET A 332 3.66 9.06 17.26
N ALA A 333 4.38 10.09 16.82
CA ALA A 333 4.86 11.14 17.72
C ALA A 333 3.70 11.89 18.38
N GLY A 334 2.63 12.18 17.63
CA GLY A 334 1.41 12.78 18.17
C GLY A 334 0.72 11.89 19.21
N VAL A 335 0.61 10.58 18.93
CA VAL A 335 0.04 9.62 19.88
C VAL A 335 0.85 9.54 21.17
N GLU A 336 2.18 9.52 21.07
CA GLU A 336 3.04 9.50 22.26
C GLU A 336 2.91 10.78 23.10
N ALA A 337 2.80 11.96 22.47
CA ALA A 337 2.55 13.21 23.18
C ALA A 337 1.22 13.18 23.95
N VAL A 338 0.14 12.73 23.31
CA VAL A 338 -1.17 12.56 23.97
C VAL A 338 -1.10 11.52 25.09
N SER A 339 -0.43 10.39 24.83
CA SER A 339 -0.26 9.32 25.82
C SER A 339 0.55 9.76 27.05
N GLU A 340 1.51 10.66 26.90
CA GLU A 340 2.29 11.19 28.02
C GLU A 340 1.43 12.03 28.97
N VAL A 341 0.60 12.90 28.41
CA VAL A 341 -0.33 13.72 29.20
C VAL A 341 -1.35 12.85 29.93
N PHE A 342 -1.92 11.84 29.25
CA PHE A 342 -2.80 10.85 29.90
C PHE A 342 -2.10 10.05 30.97
N ARG A 343 -0.82 9.70 30.79
CA ARG A 343 -0.02 9.01 31.80
C ARG A 343 0.14 9.85 33.05
N ALA A 344 0.63 11.08 32.90
CA ALA A 344 0.84 11.97 34.03
C ALA A 344 -0.47 12.22 34.79
N ALA A 345 -1.56 12.48 34.06
CA ALA A 345 -2.87 12.69 34.65
C ALA A 345 -3.41 11.44 35.37
N SER A 346 -3.20 10.25 34.79
CA SER A 346 -3.53 8.95 35.40
C SER A 346 -2.74 8.68 36.67
N ASP A 347 -1.43 8.97 36.68
CA ASP A 347 -0.58 8.74 37.84
C ASP A 347 -1.00 9.64 39.00
N ARG A 348 -1.21 10.94 38.75
CA ARG A 348 -1.70 11.89 39.77
C ARG A 348 -3.09 11.53 40.30
N TYR A 349 -3.98 11.08 39.41
CA TYR A 349 -5.31 10.57 39.78
C TYR A 349 -5.22 9.38 40.75
N GLN A 350 -4.29 8.44 40.51
CA GLN A 350 -4.08 7.27 41.39
C GLN A 350 -3.52 7.65 42.77
N HIS A 351 -2.75 8.74 42.85
CA HIS A 351 -2.22 9.27 44.10
C HIS A 351 -3.21 10.20 44.84
N HIS A 352 -4.42 10.39 44.31
CA HIS A 352 -5.43 11.29 44.86
C HIS A 352 -4.95 12.75 44.98
N GLU A 353 -4.25 13.22 43.95
CA GLU A 353 -3.75 14.60 43.90
C GLU A 353 -4.65 15.46 43.01
N SER A 354 -5.12 16.59 43.53
CA SER A 354 -5.87 17.59 42.76
C SER A 354 -4.92 18.43 41.89
N VAL A 355 -5.44 18.95 40.77
CA VAL A 355 -4.69 19.90 39.91
C VAL A 355 -4.31 21.16 40.68
N ASP A 356 -5.25 21.77 41.40
CA ASP A 356 -4.94 22.83 42.35
C ASP A 356 -4.52 22.20 43.70
N PRO A 357 -3.26 22.34 44.14
CA PRO A 357 -2.78 21.78 45.40
C PRO A 357 -3.49 22.35 46.63
N ASN A 358 -4.19 23.48 46.51
CA ASN A 358 -4.98 24.05 47.60
C ASN A 358 -6.36 23.39 47.74
N ILE A 359 -6.80 22.61 46.75
CA ILE A 359 -8.07 21.89 46.77
C ILE A 359 -7.83 20.48 47.30
N ALA A 360 -8.37 20.21 48.49
CA ALA A 360 -8.39 18.86 49.04
C ALA A 360 -9.09 17.90 48.07
N TRP A 361 -8.50 16.72 47.89
CA TRP A 361 -9.04 15.70 46.99
C TRP A 361 -10.47 15.33 47.38
N VAL A 362 -11.39 15.52 46.43
CA VAL A 362 -12.76 15.03 46.59
C VAL A 362 -12.77 13.56 46.23
N GLU A 363 -13.04 12.70 47.20
CA GLU A 363 -13.14 11.26 47.00
C GLU A 363 -14.28 10.89 46.06
N VAL A 364 -13.98 9.98 45.14
CA VAL A 364 -14.94 9.35 44.23
C VAL A 364 -14.61 7.86 44.20
N ASP A 365 -15.60 7.02 43.89
CA ASP A 365 -15.33 5.59 43.71
C ASP A 365 -14.26 5.39 42.62
N ARG A 366 -13.38 4.40 42.79
CA ARG A 366 -12.30 4.09 41.85
C ARG A 366 -12.82 3.70 40.47
N SER A 367 -14.09 3.36 40.34
CA SER A 367 -14.76 3.07 39.06
C SER A 367 -15.24 4.33 38.32
N GLN A 368 -15.34 5.47 39.00
CA GLN A 368 -15.91 6.72 38.48
C GLN A 368 -14.83 7.70 37.98
N LYS A 369 -15.26 8.71 37.22
CA LYS A 369 -14.37 9.80 36.81
C LYS A 369 -13.96 10.66 38.02
N PRO A 370 -12.74 11.23 38.07
CA PRO A 370 -12.38 12.23 39.06
C PRO A 370 -13.40 13.36 39.10
N HIS A 371 -13.75 13.80 40.31
CA HIS A 371 -14.65 14.93 40.53
C HIS A 371 -14.11 16.18 39.81
N GLU A 372 -14.98 16.98 39.21
CA GLU A 372 -14.60 18.15 38.40
C GLU A 372 -13.67 19.11 39.15
N ARG A 373 -13.92 19.32 40.45
CA ARG A 373 -13.08 20.16 41.33
C ARG A 373 -11.62 19.70 41.40
N ASN A 374 -11.35 18.41 41.27
CA ASN A 374 -9.97 17.88 41.30
C ASN A 374 -9.24 18.13 39.98
N ARG A 375 -9.95 18.53 38.92
CA ARG A 375 -9.46 18.66 37.54
C ARG A 375 -9.33 20.12 37.07
N VAL A 376 -9.53 21.09 37.95
CA VAL A 376 -9.48 22.53 37.62
C VAL A 376 -8.30 23.17 38.35
N GLY A 377 -7.62 24.09 37.67
CA GLY A 377 -6.57 24.92 38.24
C GLY A 377 -6.10 25.98 37.26
N SER A 378 -5.17 26.81 37.69
CA SER A 378 -4.48 27.79 36.87
C SER A 378 -3.64 27.13 35.77
N ILE A 379 -3.23 27.91 34.75
CA ILE A 379 -2.37 27.41 33.66
C ILE A 379 -1.09 26.74 34.18
N THR A 380 -0.46 27.31 35.21
CA THR A 380 0.75 26.74 35.82
C THR A 380 0.46 25.44 36.56
N GLN A 381 -0.67 25.36 37.26
CA GLN A 381 -1.09 24.16 37.98
C GLN A 381 -1.44 23.03 37.01
N VAL A 382 -2.19 23.31 35.95
CA VAL A 382 -2.52 22.32 34.89
C VAL A 382 -1.26 21.84 34.17
N GLY A 383 -0.34 22.75 33.84
CA GLY A 383 0.95 22.38 33.26
C GLY A 383 1.79 21.49 34.19
N GLN A 384 1.88 21.83 35.47
CA GLN A 384 2.61 21.06 36.48
C GLN A 384 1.98 19.68 36.76
N TYR A 385 0.65 19.60 36.71
CA TYR A 385 -0.09 18.35 36.91
C TYR A 385 0.29 17.29 35.88
N CYS A 386 0.61 17.73 34.66
CA CYS A 386 1.06 16.86 33.57
C CYS A 386 2.56 16.92 33.31
N ASP A 387 3.34 17.65 34.12
CA ASP A 387 4.79 17.68 33.97
C ASP A 387 5.35 16.31 34.32
N THR A 388 6.13 15.75 33.41
CA THR A 388 6.73 14.42 33.58
C THR A 388 8.18 14.57 33.97
N ASP A 389 8.69 13.65 34.79
CA ASP A 389 10.09 13.65 35.19
C ASP A 389 11.02 13.78 33.96
N LYS A 390 11.82 14.86 33.95
CA LYS A 390 12.72 15.21 32.84
C LYS A 390 13.73 14.11 32.51
N GLU A 391 14.00 13.20 33.46
CA GLU A 391 14.81 12.01 33.23
C GLU A 391 14.12 10.97 32.34
N PHE A 392 12.80 10.83 32.45
CA PHE A 392 12.01 9.89 31.64
C PHE A 392 11.91 10.38 30.19
N ALA A 393 11.79 11.69 29.98
CA ALA A 393 11.81 12.32 28.65
C ALA A 393 13.16 12.14 27.94
N ARG A 394 14.29 12.19 28.67
CA ARG A 394 15.64 12.02 28.10
C ARG A 394 15.97 10.60 27.62
N ARG A 395 15.35 9.56 28.17
CA ARG A 395 15.62 8.16 27.79
C ARG A 395 14.84 7.70 26.56
N ARG A 396 13.99 8.54 25.97
CA ARG A 396 13.05 8.12 24.94
C ARG A 396 13.70 8.07 23.56
N SER A 397 13.48 6.96 22.85
CA SER A 397 13.87 6.82 21.44
C SER A 397 13.10 7.83 20.59
N ARG A 398 13.84 8.57 19.75
CA ARG A 398 13.29 9.51 18.76
C ARG A 398 12.23 8.89 17.85
N TRP A 399 12.27 7.57 17.66
CA TRP A 399 11.39 6.83 16.76
C TRP A 399 10.10 6.37 17.42
N GLY A 400 9.99 6.44 18.75
CA GLY A 400 8.87 5.87 19.50
C GLY A 400 8.97 4.35 19.72
N PRO A 401 8.11 3.79 20.59
CA PRO A 401 8.20 2.38 20.99
C PRO A 401 7.72 1.43 19.88
N ASN A 402 8.44 0.32 19.73
CA ASN A 402 8.08 -0.82 18.85
C ASN A 402 7.81 -0.46 17.39
N VAL A 403 8.31 0.68 16.91
CA VAL A 403 8.07 1.13 15.53
C VAL A 403 8.74 0.20 14.51
N PHE A 404 10.01 -0.15 14.71
CA PHE A 404 10.71 -1.06 13.80
C PHE A 404 10.11 -2.46 13.76
N SER A 405 9.59 -2.96 14.88
CA SER A 405 8.86 -4.23 14.92
C SER A 405 7.61 -4.20 14.05
N ARG A 406 6.81 -3.12 14.14
CA ARG A 406 5.63 -2.95 13.28
C ARG A 406 5.99 -2.79 11.81
N ILE A 407 7.05 -2.04 11.50
CA ILE A 407 7.58 -1.95 10.13
C ILE A 407 7.95 -3.34 9.63
N ALA A 408 8.70 -4.12 10.40
CA ALA A 408 9.16 -5.46 9.99
C ALA A 408 7.97 -6.41 9.75
N VAL A 409 7.00 -6.47 10.66
CA VAL A 409 5.81 -7.34 10.50
C VAL A 409 4.96 -6.91 9.31
N ALA A 410 4.71 -5.61 9.14
CA ALA A 410 3.97 -5.09 7.98
C ALA A 410 4.70 -5.39 6.65
N SER A 411 6.03 -5.29 6.65
CA SER A 411 6.86 -5.60 5.48
C SER A 411 6.83 -7.08 5.14
N LEU A 412 6.91 -7.97 6.14
CA LEU A 412 6.81 -9.41 5.94
C LEU A 412 5.45 -9.80 5.34
N LEU A 413 4.35 -9.29 5.90
CA LEU A 413 3.01 -9.56 5.39
C LEU A 413 2.81 -9.06 3.96
N ALA A 414 3.29 -7.84 3.68
CA ALA A 414 3.23 -7.25 2.35
C ALA A 414 4.07 -8.03 1.34
N PHE A 415 5.28 -8.46 1.73
CA PHE A 415 6.17 -9.25 0.89
C PHE A 415 5.55 -10.61 0.57
N THR A 416 4.99 -11.29 1.58
CA THR A 416 4.29 -12.58 1.41
C THR A 416 3.12 -12.46 0.45
N LEU A 417 2.29 -11.40 0.55
CA LEU A 417 1.17 -11.20 -0.36
C LEU A 417 1.63 -10.85 -1.79
N GLN A 418 2.57 -9.92 -1.93
CA GLN A 418 3.11 -9.48 -3.23
C GLN A 418 3.78 -10.66 -3.97
N TRP A 419 4.73 -11.33 -3.33
CA TRP A 419 5.46 -12.43 -3.97
C TRP A 419 4.66 -13.73 -3.99
N GLY A 420 3.67 -13.90 -3.12
CA GLY A 420 2.69 -14.99 -3.25
C GLY A 420 1.88 -14.89 -4.53
N THR A 421 1.42 -13.69 -4.88
CA THR A 421 0.58 -13.46 -6.08
C THR A 421 1.40 -13.27 -7.35
N VAL A 422 2.41 -12.40 -7.35
CA VAL A 422 3.32 -12.21 -8.49
C VAL A 422 4.20 -13.44 -8.73
N GLY A 423 4.69 -14.07 -7.66
CA GLY A 423 5.49 -15.30 -7.76
C GLY A 423 4.67 -16.47 -8.29
N ALA A 424 3.39 -16.59 -7.91
CA ALA A 424 2.48 -17.55 -8.53
C ALA A 424 2.33 -17.30 -10.04
N ALA A 425 2.08 -16.06 -10.45
CA ALA A 425 1.99 -15.70 -11.86
C ALA A 425 3.28 -16.00 -12.63
N PHE A 426 4.44 -15.71 -12.01
CA PHE A 426 5.75 -16.05 -12.56
C PHE A 426 5.94 -17.57 -12.72
N ILE A 427 5.63 -18.37 -11.69
CA ILE A 427 5.77 -19.84 -11.72
C ILE A 427 4.93 -20.44 -12.84
N VAL A 428 3.67 -20.01 -12.96
CA VAL A 428 2.75 -20.47 -14.02
C VAL A 428 3.39 -20.31 -15.39
N VAL A 429 3.89 -19.12 -15.70
CA VAL A 429 4.42 -18.83 -17.03
C VAL A 429 5.86 -19.34 -17.23
N TYR A 430 6.64 -19.45 -16.17
CA TYR A 430 8.00 -20.01 -16.23
C TYR A 430 7.99 -21.51 -16.57
N HIS A 431 6.98 -22.24 -16.06
CA HIS A 431 6.78 -23.66 -16.34
C HIS A 431 5.87 -23.93 -17.54
N THR A 432 5.40 -22.88 -18.24
CA THR A 432 4.73 -23.05 -19.54
C THR A 432 5.80 -23.35 -20.60
N PRO A 433 5.70 -24.44 -21.38
CA PRO A 433 6.64 -24.72 -22.47
C PRO A 433 6.68 -23.58 -23.50
N THR A 434 7.85 -23.09 -23.91
CA THR A 434 9.23 -23.46 -23.53
C THR A 434 9.60 -23.04 -22.10
N THR A 435 9.96 -23.99 -21.25
CA THR A 435 10.29 -23.70 -19.84
C THR A 435 11.48 -22.75 -19.72
N GLY A 436 11.36 -21.75 -18.85
CA GLY A 436 12.40 -20.79 -18.56
C GLY A 436 11.94 -19.34 -18.48
N LEU A 437 12.94 -18.45 -18.46
CA LEU A 437 12.70 -17.01 -18.43
C LEU A 437 12.45 -16.50 -19.87
N GLY A 438 11.19 -16.28 -20.20
CA GLY A 438 10.73 -15.68 -21.46
C GLY A 438 10.19 -14.26 -21.25
N CYS A 439 9.60 -13.66 -22.28
CA CYS A 439 9.08 -12.29 -22.21
C CYS A 439 8.01 -12.12 -21.12
N ARG A 440 7.07 -13.06 -21.03
CA ARG A 440 5.96 -13.03 -20.07
C ARG A 440 6.46 -13.16 -18.63
N SER A 441 7.22 -14.22 -18.32
CA SER A 441 7.76 -14.47 -16.97
C SER A 441 8.75 -13.37 -16.53
N ALA A 442 9.60 -12.86 -17.43
CA ALA A 442 10.46 -11.71 -17.15
C ALA A 442 9.66 -10.43 -16.84
N SER A 443 8.53 -10.20 -17.51
CA SER A 443 7.69 -9.03 -17.28
C SER A 443 7.06 -9.04 -15.89
N TYR A 444 6.57 -10.19 -15.42
CA TYR A 444 6.05 -10.35 -14.06
C TYR A 444 7.15 -10.25 -13.00
N LEU A 445 8.32 -10.84 -13.25
CA LEU A 445 9.46 -10.72 -12.35
C LEU A 445 9.89 -9.26 -12.20
N LEU A 446 9.99 -8.53 -13.32
CA LEU A 446 10.29 -7.10 -13.32
C LEU A 446 9.25 -6.31 -12.52
N PHE A 447 7.96 -6.59 -12.74
CA PHE A 447 6.88 -5.95 -11.98
C PHE A 447 7.01 -6.17 -10.46
N GLY A 448 7.29 -7.39 -10.03
CA GLY A 448 7.49 -7.75 -8.63
C GLY A 448 8.70 -7.04 -8.00
N VAL A 449 9.82 -7.02 -8.71
CA VAL A 449 11.05 -6.33 -8.27
C VAL A 449 10.83 -4.83 -8.17
N LEU A 450 10.27 -4.18 -9.20
CA LEU A 450 10.02 -2.75 -9.20
C LEU A 450 9.02 -2.35 -8.11
N SER A 451 7.95 -3.14 -7.89
CA SER A 451 7.01 -2.94 -6.79
C SER A 451 7.73 -2.93 -5.43
N THR A 452 8.67 -3.86 -5.22
CA THR A 452 9.49 -3.94 -3.99
C THR A 452 10.43 -2.75 -3.86
N VAL A 453 11.07 -2.32 -4.97
CA VAL A 453 11.95 -1.14 -5.00
C VAL A 453 11.18 0.13 -4.66
N VAL A 454 9.98 0.33 -5.21
CA VAL A 454 9.12 1.47 -4.87
C VAL A 454 8.86 1.54 -3.38
N TRP A 455 8.43 0.43 -2.77
CA TRP A 455 8.19 0.35 -1.34
C TRP A 455 9.44 0.71 -0.52
N MET A 456 10.61 0.17 -0.88
CA MET A 456 11.88 0.48 -0.21
C MET A 456 12.21 1.98 -0.31
N LEU A 457 12.15 2.56 -1.50
CA LEU A 457 12.45 3.98 -1.74
C LEU A 457 11.54 4.90 -0.91
N LEU A 458 10.24 4.60 -0.88
CA LEU A 458 9.24 5.40 -0.18
C LEU A 458 9.31 5.25 1.34
N LEU A 459 9.53 4.04 1.85
CA LEU A 459 9.76 3.79 3.28
C LEU A 459 11.03 4.50 3.76
N THR A 460 12.15 4.34 3.05
CA THR A 460 13.41 5.03 3.39
C THR A 460 13.24 6.54 3.32
N SER A 461 12.52 7.06 2.32
CA SER A 461 12.17 8.47 2.24
C SER A 461 11.44 8.96 3.48
N SER A 462 10.44 8.21 3.97
CA SER A 462 9.66 8.56 5.16
C SER A 462 10.53 8.58 6.43
N VAL A 463 11.37 7.56 6.62
CA VAL A 463 12.33 7.47 7.73
C VAL A 463 13.29 8.67 7.72
N LEU A 464 13.83 9.02 6.55
CA LEU A 464 14.72 10.19 6.40
C LEU A 464 13.98 11.52 6.58
N SER A 465 12.72 11.62 6.13
CA SER A 465 11.88 12.81 6.35
C SER A 465 11.66 13.06 7.83
N HIS A 466 11.32 12.00 8.57
CA HIS A 466 11.14 12.08 10.01
C HIS A 466 12.46 12.42 10.72
N TYR A 467 13.57 11.80 10.31
CA TYR A 467 14.91 12.13 10.82
C TYR A 467 15.31 13.60 10.56
N ALA A 468 14.92 14.18 9.42
CA ALA A 468 15.20 15.58 9.12
C ALA A 468 14.23 16.53 9.85
N SER A 469 13.03 16.05 10.19
CA SER A 469 11.94 16.85 10.78
C SER A 469 11.92 16.88 12.31
N ALA A 470 12.38 15.84 13.00
CA ALA A 470 12.25 15.71 14.46
C ALA A 470 13.32 16.51 15.23
N GLU A 471 13.38 17.82 14.96
CA GLU A 471 14.16 18.92 15.57
C GLU A 471 15.70 19.02 15.37
N PRO A 472 16.23 20.26 15.18
CA PRO A 472 17.64 20.61 15.30
C PRO A 472 18.03 20.79 16.78
N ARG A 473 19.22 20.33 17.16
CA ARG A 473 19.79 20.61 18.50
C ARG A 473 19.99 22.12 18.65
N THR A 474 19.13 22.81 19.39
CA THR A 474 19.34 24.19 19.80
C THR A 474 20.39 24.21 20.92
N TYR A 475 21.63 24.51 20.57
CA TYR A 475 22.67 24.86 21.54
C TYR A 475 22.85 26.38 21.49
N LYS A 476 22.54 27.07 22.60
CA LYS A 476 22.65 28.54 22.74
C LYS A 476 21.91 29.34 21.64
N GLY A 477 20.66 29.00 21.33
CA GLY A 477 19.81 29.83 20.46
C GLY A 477 20.15 29.83 18.97
N HIS A 478 21.15 29.06 18.53
CA HIS A 478 21.44 28.86 17.11
C HIS A 478 20.96 27.49 16.64
N SER A 479 20.18 27.49 15.55
CA SER A 479 19.82 26.28 14.80
C SER A 479 21.09 25.74 14.12
N LEU A 480 21.74 24.75 14.74
CA LEU A 480 22.78 23.96 14.09
C LEU A 480 22.08 23.00 13.12
N ASN A 481 21.75 23.48 11.93
CA ASN A 481 21.30 22.62 10.85
C ASN A 481 22.51 21.80 10.39
N SER A 482 22.73 20.65 11.05
CA SER A 482 23.81 19.75 10.75
C SER A 482 23.80 19.41 9.26
N TRP A 483 24.97 19.34 8.63
CA TRP A 483 25.08 18.91 7.24
C TRP A 483 24.32 17.58 6.99
N SER A 484 24.28 16.69 7.99
CA SER A 484 23.51 15.44 7.95
C SER A 484 21.99 15.64 7.79
N THR A 485 21.37 16.64 8.42
CA THR A 485 19.91 16.89 8.30
C THR A 485 19.58 17.48 6.94
N ALA A 486 20.43 18.37 6.43
CA ALA A 486 20.29 18.92 5.08
C ALA A 486 20.43 17.84 4.00
N VAL A 487 21.39 16.91 4.16
CA VAL A 487 21.57 15.76 3.27
C VAL A 487 20.38 14.81 3.35
N ALA A 488 19.94 14.42 4.55
CA ALA A 488 18.79 13.55 4.75
C ALA A 488 17.52 14.13 4.10
N ARG A 489 17.30 15.44 4.23
CA ARG A 489 16.18 16.15 3.58
C ARG A 489 16.25 16.06 2.06
N ARG A 490 17.42 16.30 1.45
CA ARG A 490 17.60 16.23 -0.01
C ARG A 490 17.40 14.79 -0.51
N ILE A 491 18.00 13.81 0.17
CA ILE A 491 17.89 12.39 -0.18
C ILE A 491 16.44 11.93 -0.04
N SER A 492 15.74 12.28 1.05
CA SER A 492 14.32 11.96 1.24
C SER A 492 13.46 12.44 0.07
N ILE A 493 13.62 13.71 -0.33
CA ILE A 493 12.87 14.27 -1.47
C ILE A 493 13.21 13.54 -2.77
N ALA A 494 14.49 13.22 -3.01
CA ALA A 494 14.94 12.52 -4.21
C ALA A 494 14.39 11.08 -4.27
N LEU A 495 14.53 10.30 -3.19
CA LEU A 495 14.00 8.94 -3.10
C LEU A 495 12.49 8.91 -3.29
N ARG A 496 11.75 9.86 -2.70
CA ARG A 496 10.30 9.96 -2.88
C ARG A 496 9.91 10.19 -4.34
N ARG A 497 10.57 11.13 -5.00
CA ARG A 497 10.31 11.44 -6.42
C ARG A 497 10.63 10.25 -7.30
N LEU A 498 11.79 9.63 -7.08
CA LEU A 498 12.21 8.43 -7.80
C LEU A 498 11.22 7.28 -7.59
N GLY A 499 10.84 7.00 -6.34
CA GLY A 499 9.88 5.94 -6.00
C GLY A 499 8.54 6.13 -6.71
N LYS A 500 8.02 7.36 -6.76
CA LYS A 500 6.79 7.66 -7.50
C LYS A 500 6.94 7.48 -9.00
N VAL A 501 8.03 7.96 -9.59
CA VAL A 501 8.31 7.79 -11.02
C VAL A 501 8.39 6.30 -11.37
N VAL A 502 9.12 5.51 -10.59
CA VAL A 502 9.21 4.06 -10.77
C VAL A 502 7.83 3.40 -10.63
N ALA A 503 7.01 3.81 -9.66
CA ALA A 503 5.66 3.28 -9.48
C ALA A 503 4.77 3.56 -10.69
N VAL A 504 4.81 4.77 -11.25
CA VAL A 504 4.07 5.14 -12.46
C VAL A 504 4.50 4.26 -13.64
N PHE A 505 5.80 4.13 -13.88
CA PHE A 505 6.30 3.23 -14.93
C PHE A 505 5.89 1.78 -14.70
N ASN A 506 5.94 1.29 -13.46
CA ASN A 506 5.58 -0.08 -13.12
C ASN A 506 4.06 -0.34 -13.30
N ALA A 507 3.22 0.65 -12.99
CA ALA A 507 1.77 0.59 -13.22
C ALA A 507 1.45 0.52 -14.72
N PHE A 508 2.11 1.32 -15.55
CA PHE A 508 1.96 1.22 -17.01
C PHE A 508 2.51 -0.11 -17.54
N TRP A 509 3.67 -0.54 -17.04
CA TRP A 509 4.31 -1.79 -17.45
C TRP A 509 3.39 -2.99 -17.27
N ILE A 510 2.72 -3.11 -16.11
CA ILE A 510 1.87 -4.27 -15.84
C ILE A 510 0.61 -4.27 -16.71
N VAL A 511 0.01 -3.11 -16.96
CA VAL A 511 -1.14 -2.99 -17.87
C VAL A 511 -0.73 -3.33 -19.29
N VAL A 512 0.37 -2.75 -19.80
CA VAL A 512 0.90 -3.03 -21.14
C VAL A 512 1.26 -4.51 -21.29
N THR A 513 1.85 -5.12 -20.27
CA THR A 513 2.15 -6.57 -20.25
C THR A 513 0.89 -7.40 -20.45
N CYS A 514 -0.21 -7.08 -19.76
CA CYS A 514 -1.48 -7.78 -19.97
C CYS A 514 -2.01 -7.58 -21.40
N PHE A 515 -1.97 -6.36 -21.94
CA PHE A 515 -2.39 -6.10 -23.32
C PHE A 515 -1.54 -6.86 -24.34
N PHE A 516 -0.22 -6.88 -24.19
CA PHE A 516 0.70 -7.64 -25.04
C PHE A 516 0.45 -9.14 -24.97
N GLN A 517 0.11 -9.65 -23.79
CA GLN A 517 -0.21 -11.07 -23.61
C GLN A 517 -1.54 -11.47 -24.26
N PHE A 518 -2.55 -10.61 -24.22
CA PHE A 518 -3.86 -10.90 -24.83
C PHE A 518 -3.93 -10.61 -26.33
N SER A 519 -3.01 -9.80 -26.87
CA SER A 519 -2.96 -9.42 -28.29
C SER A 519 -2.04 -10.29 -29.14
N ASN A 520 -1.54 -11.39 -28.59
CA ASN A 520 -0.52 -12.25 -29.19
C ASN A 520 0.82 -11.54 -29.49
N PHE A 521 1.09 -10.40 -28.86
CA PHE A 521 2.36 -9.69 -29.08
C PHE A 521 3.57 -10.50 -28.61
N PHE A 522 3.39 -11.25 -27.51
CA PHE A 522 4.40 -12.17 -26.99
C PHE A 522 4.46 -13.50 -27.75
N ASP A 523 3.52 -13.79 -28.66
CA ASP A 523 3.55 -15.01 -29.48
C ASP A 523 4.44 -14.79 -30.71
N ARG A 524 5.74 -14.98 -30.49
CA ARG A 524 6.82 -14.84 -31.49
C ARG A 524 7.99 -15.73 -31.13
N CYS A 525 8.81 -16.12 -32.11
CA CYS A 525 10.00 -16.96 -31.88
C CYS A 525 10.86 -16.47 -30.71
N TYR A 526 11.11 -15.16 -30.58
CA TYR A 526 11.94 -14.62 -29.51
C TYR A 526 11.37 -14.87 -28.10
N CYS A 527 10.06 -14.68 -27.92
CA CYS A 527 9.42 -14.78 -26.63
C CYS A 527 9.06 -16.23 -26.28
N ASN A 528 8.61 -17.02 -27.26
CA ASN A 528 8.27 -18.43 -27.09
C ASN A 528 9.51 -19.31 -26.92
N SER A 529 10.71 -18.84 -27.32
CA SER A 529 11.95 -19.58 -27.11
C SER A 529 12.66 -19.37 -25.76
N SER A 530 12.06 -18.61 -24.84
CA SER A 530 12.66 -18.32 -23.52
C SER A 530 14.11 -17.80 -23.58
N VAL A 531 14.35 -16.87 -24.52
CA VAL A 531 15.69 -16.36 -24.85
C VAL A 531 16.40 -15.71 -23.66
N PHE A 532 15.69 -15.01 -22.78
CA PHE A 532 16.31 -14.36 -21.61
C PHE A 532 17.00 -15.36 -20.67
N GLY A 533 16.38 -16.52 -20.43
CA GLY A 533 16.93 -17.56 -19.56
C GLY A 533 17.93 -18.46 -20.28
N ARG A 534 17.60 -18.92 -21.49
CA ARG A 534 18.34 -19.97 -22.19
C ARG A 534 19.47 -19.46 -23.10
N ARG A 535 19.45 -18.19 -23.49
CA ARG A 535 20.46 -17.56 -24.36
C ARG A 535 20.68 -18.38 -25.64
N ASN A 536 21.90 -18.89 -25.86
CA ASN A 536 22.25 -19.66 -27.06
C ASN A 536 21.58 -21.05 -27.13
N LEU A 537 21.00 -21.53 -26.01
CA LEU A 537 20.26 -22.79 -25.93
C LEU A 537 18.74 -22.57 -26.03
N ALA A 538 18.30 -21.41 -26.52
CA ALA A 538 16.89 -21.09 -26.70
C ALA A 538 16.27 -21.94 -27.82
N TYR A 539 15.08 -22.48 -27.57
CA TYR A 539 14.31 -23.29 -28.51
C TYR A 539 12.83 -23.01 -28.31
N ASN A 540 12.02 -23.14 -29.36
CA ASN A 540 10.57 -23.05 -29.34
C ASN A 540 9.96 -24.45 -29.39
N VAL A 541 9.00 -24.75 -28.51
CA VAL A 541 8.26 -26.02 -28.56
C VAL A 541 7.23 -25.98 -29.69
N ILE A 542 7.22 -27.00 -30.54
CA ILE A 542 6.23 -27.20 -31.61
C ILE A 542 5.02 -27.91 -31.03
N GLU A 543 5.24 -29.01 -30.33
CA GLU A 543 4.19 -29.88 -29.81
C GLU A 543 4.54 -30.28 -28.36
N PRO A 544 3.68 -29.96 -27.38
CA PRO A 544 3.92 -30.32 -26.00
C PRO A 544 3.71 -31.81 -25.78
N LEU A 545 4.58 -32.43 -24.98
CA LEU A 545 4.45 -33.82 -24.56
C LEU A 545 3.50 -33.92 -23.35
N LEU A 546 2.98 -35.12 -23.09
CA LEU A 546 2.15 -35.39 -21.91
C LEU A 546 2.86 -35.02 -20.59
N SER A 547 4.18 -35.20 -20.54
CA SER A 547 5.01 -34.77 -19.41
C SER A 547 4.93 -33.25 -19.21
N ASP A 548 5.05 -32.48 -20.29
CA ASP A 548 5.05 -31.02 -20.24
C ASP A 548 3.69 -30.47 -19.81
N VAL A 549 2.61 -31.06 -20.30
CA VAL A 549 1.24 -30.72 -19.89
C VAL A 549 1.03 -31.02 -18.40
N SER A 550 1.57 -32.13 -17.90
CA SER A 550 1.45 -32.48 -16.48
C SER A 550 2.24 -31.56 -15.56
N GLU A 551 3.46 -31.17 -15.94
CA GLU A 551 4.27 -30.18 -15.21
C GLU A 551 3.62 -28.79 -15.23
N MET A 552 3.15 -28.32 -16.39
CA MET A 552 2.46 -27.05 -16.53
C MET A 552 1.20 -27.02 -15.66
N ARG A 553 0.40 -28.09 -15.66
CA ARG A 553 -0.79 -28.22 -14.80
C ARG A 553 -0.43 -28.19 -13.33
N ALA A 554 0.62 -28.90 -12.91
CA ALA A 554 1.08 -28.90 -11.52
C ALA A 554 1.56 -27.51 -11.07
N ALA A 555 2.33 -26.82 -11.92
CA ALA A 555 2.77 -25.44 -11.66
C ALA A 555 1.59 -24.48 -11.55
N TRP A 556 0.55 -24.69 -12.36
CA TRP A 556 -0.65 -23.87 -12.30
C TRP A 556 -1.50 -24.11 -11.06
N ILE A 557 -1.74 -25.36 -10.66
CA ILE A 557 -2.36 -25.69 -9.37
C ILE A 557 -1.57 -25.05 -8.22
N GLY A 558 -0.24 -25.23 -8.22
CA GLY A 558 0.65 -24.63 -7.23
C GLY A 558 0.54 -23.11 -7.19
N GLY A 559 0.48 -22.46 -8.36
CA GLY A 559 0.28 -21.02 -8.49
C GLY A 559 -1.04 -20.53 -7.88
N VAL A 560 -2.15 -21.18 -8.20
CA VAL A 560 -3.48 -20.83 -7.63
C VAL A 560 -3.49 -21.02 -6.12
N CYS A 561 -2.93 -22.14 -5.61
CA CYS A 561 -2.83 -22.39 -4.18
C CYS A 561 -1.94 -21.35 -3.46
N LEU A 562 -0.81 -20.97 -4.06
CA LEU A 562 0.11 -19.99 -3.49
C LEU A 562 -0.52 -18.58 -3.44
N ALA A 563 -1.10 -18.12 -4.56
CA ALA A 563 -1.75 -16.82 -4.63
C ALA A 563 -2.97 -16.76 -3.69
N GLY A 564 -3.84 -17.77 -3.74
CA GLY A 564 -5.02 -17.85 -2.89
C GLY A 564 -4.67 -17.99 -1.40
N GLY A 565 -3.72 -18.85 -1.06
CA GLY A 565 -3.27 -19.06 0.31
C GLY A 565 -2.69 -17.79 0.95
N THR A 566 -1.82 -17.08 0.21
CA THR A 566 -1.25 -15.81 0.71
C THR A 566 -2.30 -14.70 0.84
N ALA A 567 -3.28 -14.63 -0.07
CA ALA A 567 -4.42 -13.73 0.06
C ALA A 567 -5.27 -14.05 1.30
N ILE A 568 -5.59 -15.32 1.54
CA ILE A 568 -6.36 -15.77 2.72
C ILE A 568 -5.61 -15.46 4.01
N ILE A 569 -4.30 -15.73 4.08
CA ILE A 569 -3.46 -15.41 5.24
C ILE A 569 -3.52 -13.91 5.55
N PHE A 570 -3.41 -13.06 4.51
CA PHE A 570 -3.45 -11.62 4.68
C PHE A 570 -4.85 -11.14 5.16
N ILE A 571 -5.93 -11.66 4.60
CA ILE A 571 -7.31 -11.38 5.06
C ILE A 571 -7.49 -11.82 6.52
N GLY A 572 -7.03 -13.03 6.86
CA GLY A 572 -7.09 -13.56 8.22
C GLY A 572 -6.33 -12.68 9.21
N PHE A 573 -5.17 -12.15 8.82
CA PHE A 573 -4.43 -11.17 9.60
C PHE A 573 -5.25 -9.88 9.83
N VAL A 574 -5.85 -9.30 8.79
CA VAL A 574 -6.67 -8.08 8.95
C VAL A 574 -7.83 -8.35 9.91
N ASN A 575 -8.62 -9.40 9.64
CA ASN A 575 -9.78 -9.77 10.46
C ASN A 575 -9.42 -10.02 11.93
N MET A 576 -8.27 -10.64 12.21
CA MET A 576 -7.87 -10.97 13.58
C MET A 576 -7.36 -9.76 14.38
N TYR A 577 -6.89 -8.70 13.72
CA TYR A 577 -6.18 -7.59 14.39
C TYR A 577 -6.86 -6.22 14.27
N ILE A 578 -7.92 -6.09 13.46
CA ILE A 578 -8.57 -4.80 13.17
C ILE A 578 -9.27 -4.18 14.37
N ASP A 579 -9.93 -4.99 15.21
CA ASP A 579 -10.74 -4.52 16.35
C ASP A 579 -10.09 -4.89 17.69
N PRO A 580 -9.11 -4.11 18.19
CA PRO A 580 -8.56 -4.34 19.51
C PRO A 580 -9.60 -4.01 20.61
N PRO A 581 -9.63 -4.78 21.72
CA PRO A 581 -10.57 -4.52 22.81
C PRO A 581 -10.33 -3.15 23.44
N LEU A 582 -11.39 -2.35 23.55
CA LEU A 582 -11.36 -1.01 24.16
C LEU A 582 -11.53 -1.09 25.68
N PRO A 583 -10.93 -0.15 26.44
CA PRO A 583 -11.15 -0.06 27.88
C PRO A 583 -12.61 0.32 28.17
N LYS A 584 -13.13 -0.14 29.31
CA LYS A 584 -14.48 0.25 29.77
C LYS A 584 -14.53 1.75 29.99
N GLU A 585 -15.64 2.34 29.59
CA GLU A 585 -15.89 3.76 29.85
C GLU A 585 -16.21 3.95 31.33
N ARG A 586 -15.55 4.91 31.97
CA ARG A 586 -15.89 5.32 33.32
C ARG A 586 -17.17 6.15 33.22
N SER A 587 -18.21 5.75 33.93
CA SER A 587 -19.45 6.52 34.10
C SER A 587 -19.18 7.75 34.96
#